data_AF-A0A1Y4NJ38-F1
#
_entry.id   AF-A0A1Y4NJ38-F1
#
_cell.length_a   1.000
_cell.length_b   1.000
_cell.length_c   1.000
_cell.angle_alpha   90.00
_cell.angle_beta   90.00
_cell.angle_gamma   90.00
#
_symmetry.space_group_name_H-M   'P 1'
#
loop_
_entity.id
_entity.type
_entity.pdbx_description
1 polymer ?
#
loop_
_entity_poly.entity_id
_entity_poly.type
_entity_poly.pdbx_seq_one_letter_code
_entity_poly.pdbx_strand_id
1 'polypeptide(L)'
;MAFFNFGKNKSENSSQDEIQVKGDYTIKVLGSGCKSCQTLFSNLQDAVKNLDIKADTVHVTDMAQLAEYGIMTTPALVINDKVVSTGKVLKSGDIEKLIVKFDRGE
;
A
#
# COMPACT_ATOMS: atom_id res chain seq x y z
N MET A 1 -19.06 -6.91 -46.42
CA MET A 1 -17.75 -6.29 -46.16
C MET A 1 -17.93 -5.24 -45.08
N ALA A 2 -17.36 -5.51 -43.91
CA ALA A 2 -17.08 -4.63 -42.76
C ALA A 2 -17.46 -5.33 -41.45
N PHE A 3 -16.68 -5.31 -40.38
CA PHE A 3 -15.24 -5.19 -40.16
C PHE A 3 -15.07 -5.73 -38.73
N PHE A 4 -13.94 -6.39 -38.52
CA PHE A 4 -13.52 -6.96 -37.25
C PHE A 4 -13.62 -5.97 -36.05
N ASN A 5 -13.96 -6.56 -34.90
CA ASN A 5 -13.28 -6.38 -33.61
C ASN A 5 -13.62 -5.18 -32.73
N PHE A 6 -14.20 -5.46 -31.55
CA PHE A 6 -13.77 -4.78 -30.33
C PHE A 6 -13.99 -5.64 -29.07
N GLY A 7 -12.96 -6.43 -28.76
CA GLY A 7 -12.43 -6.62 -27.41
C GLY A 7 -13.40 -6.82 -26.24
N LYS A 8 -13.68 -8.09 -25.92
CA LYS A 8 -13.89 -8.53 -24.53
C LYS A 8 -12.55 -8.48 -23.79
N ASN A 9 -12.49 -7.75 -22.68
CA ASN A 9 -12.02 -8.18 -21.35
C ASN A 9 -11.90 -6.92 -20.47
N LYS A 10 -12.86 -6.68 -19.57
CA LYS A 10 -12.94 -7.22 -18.20
C LYS A 10 -11.90 -6.56 -17.27
N SER A 11 -12.33 -5.48 -16.63
CA SER A 11 -12.12 -5.28 -15.19
C SER A 11 -13.17 -4.28 -14.66
N GLU A 12 -14.41 -4.73 -14.56
CA GLU A 12 -15.35 -4.27 -13.53
C GLU A 12 -14.81 -4.78 -12.17
N ASN A 13 -14.99 -4.16 -11.01
CA ASN A 13 -15.54 -2.90 -10.54
C ASN A 13 -15.40 -3.00 -9.01
N SER A 14 -15.13 -1.92 -8.30
CA SER A 14 -15.66 -1.69 -6.95
C SER A 14 -15.54 -0.20 -6.63
N SER A 15 -16.62 0.50 -6.94
CA SER A 15 -17.19 1.66 -6.23
C SER A 15 -17.02 1.47 -4.70
N GLN A 16 -16.84 2.44 -3.82
CA GLN A 16 -17.27 3.85 -3.64
C GLN A 16 -16.20 4.45 -2.67
N ASP A 17 -15.78 5.70 -2.67
CA ASP A 17 -16.52 6.95 -2.51
C ASP A 17 -15.58 8.10 -2.93
N GLU A 18 -16.12 9.16 -3.52
CA GLU A 18 -15.36 10.34 -3.90
C GLU A 18 -15.03 11.19 -2.68
N ILE A 19 -13.81 11.11 -2.16
CA ILE A 19 -13.21 12.22 -1.40
C ILE A 19 -11.82 12.53 -1.96
N GLN A 20 -11.71 13.75 -2.51
CA GLN A 20 -10.51 14.27 -3.14
C GLN A 20 -9.54 14.79 -2.07
N VAL A 21 -8.69 13.90 -1.55
CA VAL A 21 -7.45 14.32 -0.88
C VAL A 21 -6.31 14.19 -1.88
N LYS A 22 -5.57 15.29 -2.07
CA LYS A 22 -4.56 15.50 -3.12
C LYS A 22 -3.31 14.63 -2.85
N GLY A 23 -3.26 13.44 -3.43
CA GLY A 23 -2.04 12.64 -3.53
C GLY A 23 -2.34 11.15 -3.54
N ASP A 24 -2.04 10.49 -4.64
CA ASP A 24 -2.06 9.03 -4.72
C ASP A 24 -0.86 8.49 -3.92
N TYR A 25 -1.10 7.96 -2.71
CA TYR A 25 -0.05 7.38 -1.87
C TYR A 25 0.15 5.91 -2.21
N THR A 26 1.32 5.50 -2.68
CA THR A 26 1.59 4.06 -2.89
C THR A 26 2.21 3.46 -1.63
N ILE A 27 1.46 2.65 -0.90
CA ILE A 27 1.92 2.02 0.34
C ILE A 27 2.11 0.52 0.10
N LYS A 28 3.37 0.07 0.16
CA LYS A 28 3.74 -1.32 -0.04
C LYS A 28 4.10 -1.96 1.30
N VAL A 29 3.48 -3.09 1.61
CA VAL A 29 3.91 -3.97 2.69
C VAL A 29 4.79 -5.05 2.08
N LEU A 30 6.05 -5.10 2.47
CA LEU A 30 7.02 -6.09 2.03
C LEU A 30 7.11 -7.19 3.09
N GLY A 31 6.77 -8.42 2.70
CA GLY A 31 6.82 -9.54 3.63
C GLY A 31 6.44 -10.88 3.04
N SER A 32 6.95 -11.95 3.63
CA SER A 32 6.66 -13.34 3.24
C SER A 32 5.24 -13.82 3.59
N GLY A 33 4.35 -12.92 4.01
CA GLY A 33 2.96 -13.25 4.35
C GLY A 33 2.74 -13.88 5.72
N CYS A 34 3.69 -13.77 6.66
CA CYS A 34 3.49 -14.24 8.03
C CYS A 34 2.38 -13.47 8.76
N LYS A 35 1.89 -14.01 9.90
CA LYS A 35 0.79 -13.43 10.68
C LYS A 35 1.01 -11.94 11.01
N SER A 36 2.26 -11.57 11.30
CA SER A 36 2.67 -10.18 11.55
C SER A 36 2.49 -9.26 10.34
N CYS A 37 2.77 -9.74 9.12
CA CYS A 37 2.55 -8.98 7.88
C CYS A 37 1.06 -8.70 7.67
N GLN A 38 0.22 -9.71 7.90
CA GLN A 38 -1.23 -9.59 7.78
C GLN A 38 -1.80 -8.59 8.79
N THR A 39 -1.33 -8.63 10.05
CA THR A 39 -1.72 -7.64 11.06
C THR A 39 -1.31 -6.22 10.67
N LEU A 40 -0.09 -6.05 10.14
CA LEU A 40 0.38 -4.74 9.65
C LEU A 40 -0.48 -4.23 8.49
N PHE A 41 -0.84 -5.10 7.55
CA PHE A 41 -1.69 -4.75 6.42
C PHE A 41 -3.11 -4.37 6.85
N SER A 42 -3.70 -5.10 7.80
CA SER A 42 -5.00 -4.73 8.40
C SER A 42 -4.93 -3.34 9.05
N ASN A 43 -3.92 -3.11 9.90
CA ASN A 43 -3.72 -1.82 10.56
C ASN A 43 -3.50 -0.67 9.57
N LEU A 44 -2.84 -0.96 8.45
CA LEU A 44 -2.64 -0.01 7.35
C LEU A 44 -3.97 0.34 6.69
N GLN A 45 -4.82 -0.64 6.38
CA GLN A 45 -6.14 -0.39 5.82
C GLN A 45 -6.99 0.46 6.76
N ASP A 46 -6.94 0.19 8.07
CA ASP A 46 -7.64 1.00 9.07
C ASP A 46 -7.09 2.44 9.11
N ALA A 47 -5.77 2.62 9.08
CA ALA A 47 -5.13 3.94 9.05
C ALA A 47 -5.51 4.76 7.81
N VAL A 48 -5.52 4.14 6.63
CA VAL A 48 -5.89 4.79 5.36
C VAL A 48 -7.36 5.22 5.40
N LYS A 49 -8.25 4.36 5.93
CA LYS A 49 -9.67 4.70 6.14
C LYS A 49 -9.85 5.84 7.16
N ASN A 50 -9.11 5.83 8.26
CA ASN A 50 -9.20 6.87 9.29
C ASN A 50 -8.73 8.24 8.78
N LEU A 51 -7.70 8.25 7.93
CA LEU A 51 -7.17 9.47 7.32
C LEU A 51 -7.98 9.95 6.12
N ASP A 52 -8.90 9.13 5.62
CA ASP A 52 -9.74 9.41 4.45
C ASP A 52 -8.91 9.80 3.20
N ILE A 53 -7.74 9.16 3.05
CA ILE A 53 -6.82 9.39 1.94
C ILE A 53 -6.93 8.27 0.91
N LYS A 54 -6.60 8.60 -0.34
CA LYS A 54 -6.42 7.60 -1.39
C LYS A 54 -4.99 7.05 -1.32
N ALA A 55 -4.86 5.88 -0.69
CA ALA A 55 -3.62 5.12 -0.70
C ALA A 55 -3.80 3.75 -1.34
N ASP A 56 -2.94 3.42 -2.30
CA ASP A 56 -2.86 2.10 -2.91
C ASP A 56 -2.07 1.18 -1.96
N THR A 57 -2.73 0.12 -1.48
CA THR A 57 -2.12 -0.80 -0.51
C THR A 57 -1.72 -2.09 -1.21
N VAL A 58 -0.42 -2.28 -1.42
CA VAL A 58 0.13 -3.44 -2.15
C VAL A 58 0.89 -4.34 -1.18
N HIS A 59 0.58 -5.63 -1.19
CA HIS A 59 1.39 -6.62 -0.47
C HIS A 59 2.40 -7.23 -1.44
N VAL A 60 3.68 -6.94 -1.22
CA VAL A 60 4.78 -7.43 -2.02
C VAL A 60 5.43 -8.60 -1.28
N THR A 61 5.29 -9.78 -1.87
CA THR A 61 5.90 -11.03 -1.39
C THR A 61 7.14 -11.41 -2.20
N ASP A 62 7.47 -10.63 -3.23
CA ASP A 62 8.56 -10.88 -4.15
C ASP A 62 9.91 -10.58 -3.51
N MET A 63 10.72 -11.64 -3.32
CA MET A 63 12.05 -11.55 -2.72
C MET A 63 12.98 -10.61 -3.50
N ALA A 64 12.83 -10.48 -4.81
CA ALA A 64 13.63 -9.57 -5.62
C ALA A 64 13.36 -8.11 -5.24
N GLN A 65 12.10 -7.73 -5.09
CA GLN A 65 11.72 -6.38 -4.64
C GLN A 65 12.22 -6.12 -3.21
N LEU A 66 12.08 -7.10 -2.30
CA LEU A 66 12.61 -6.97 -0.94
C LEU A 66 14.12 -6.66 -0.92
N ALA A 67 14.90 -7.34 -1.77
CA ALA A 67 16.33 -7.13 -1.89
C ALA A 67 16.67 -5.75 -2.50
N GLU A 68 15.88 -5.29 -3.47
CA GLU A 68 16.04 -3.96 -4.10
C GLU A 68 15.86 -2.83 -3.08
N TYR A 69 14.89 -2.96 -2.17
CA TYR A 69 14.70 -2.02 -1.05
C TYR A 69 15.68 -2.25 0.12
N GLY A 70 16.59 -3.23 0.04
CA GLY A 70 17.53 -3.55 1.12
C GLY A 70 16.87 -4.08 2.40
N ILE A 71 15.66 -4.66 2.29
CA ILE A 71 14.94 -5.20 3.45
C ILE A 71 15.59 -6.53 3.88
N MET A 72 16.35 -6.47 4.96
CA MET A 72 16.89 -7.66 5.63
C MET A 72 15.89 -8.29 6.62
N THR A 73 14.90 -7.51 7.09
CA THR A 73 13.95 -7.93 8.13
C THR A 73 12.52 -7.55 7.76
N THR A 74 11.71 -8.57 7.52
CA THR A 74 10.26 -8.44 7.26
C THR A 74 9.46 -8.63 8.56
N PRO A 75 8.29 -7.98 8.72
CA PRO A 75 7.59 -7.14 7.75
C PRO A 75 8.20 -5.74 7.61
N ALA A 76 8.18 -5.19 6.40
CA ALA A 76 8.57 -3.82 6.13
C ALA A 76 7.41 -3.01 5.51
N LEU A 77 7.34 -1.74 5.87
CA LEU A 77 6.37 -0.78 5.37
C LEU A 77 7.11 0.25 4.52
N VAL A 78 6.61 0.45 3.30
CA VAL A 78 7.14 1.39 2.32
C VAL A 78 6.03 2.32 1.91
N ILE A 79 6.32 3.62 1.87
CA ILE A 79 5.39 4.67 1.43
C ILE A 79 6.09 5.41 0.28
N ASN A 80 5.45 5.49 -0.89
CA ASN A 80 6.00 6.10 -2.11
C ASN A 80 7.44 5.65 -2.39
N ASP A 81 7.67 4.34 -2.40
CA ASP A 81 8.99 3.71 -2.62
C ASP A 81 10.07 4.01 -1.57
N LYS A 82 9.73 4.69 -0.47
CA LYS A 82 10.62 4.93 0.68
C LYS A 82 10.26 4.03 1.86
N VAL A 83 11.26 3.31 2.37
CA VAL A 83 11.11 2.45 3.55
C VAL A 83 10.93 3.32 4.79
N VAL A 84 9.77 3.21 5.44
CA VAL A 84 9.46 3.99 6.66
C VAL A 84 9.60 3.17 7.94
N SER A 85 9.50 1.85 7.84
CA SER A 85 9.62 0.95 9.00
C SER A 85 9.97 -0.48 8.54
N THR A 86 10.79 -1.18 9.33
CA THR A 86 11.20 -2.57 9.05
C THR A 86 11.19 -3.40 10.33
N GLY A 87 10.79 -4.67 10.24
CA GLY A 87 10.84 -5.64 11.32
C GLY A 87 9.85 -5.41 12.47
N LYS A 88 8.88 -4.49 12.32
CA LYS A 88 7.89 -4.19 13.37
C LYS A 88 6.48 -4.06 12.82
N VAL A 89 5.54 -4.65 13.55
CA VAL A 89 4.10 -4.42 13.33
C VAL A 89 3.71 -3.10 13.97
N LEU A 90 3.43 -2.11 13.14
CA LEU A 90 2.91 -0.82 13.55
C LEU A 90 1.40 -0.91 13.76
N LYS A 91 0.89 -0.13 14.72
CA LYS A 91 -0.55 0.06 14.91
C LYS A 91 -1.07 1.10 13.93
N SER A 92 -2.37 1.11 13.67
CA SER A 92 -3.01 2.10 12.79
C SER A 92 -2.58 3.53 13.13
N GLY A 93 -2.68 3.96 14.39
CA GLY A 93 -2.27 5.30 14.80
C GLY A 93 -0.78 5.64 14.64
N ASP A 94 0.12 4.66 14.58
CA ASP A 94 1.53 4.91 14.25
C ASP A 94 1.72 5.05 12.75
N ILE A 95 1.01 4.23 11.96
CA ILE A 95 1.00 4.32 10.49
C ILE A 95 0.45 5.67 10.04
N GLU A 96 -0.63 6.14 10.68
CA GLU A 96 -1.22 7.45 10.41
C GLU A 96 -0.18 8.58 10.59
N LYS A 97 0.55 8.55 11.72
CA LYS A 97 1.63 9.51 11.98
C LYS A 97 2.73 9.46 10.93
N LEU A 98 3.11 8.26 10.47
CA LEU A 98 4.12 8.12 9.43
C LEU A 98 3.64 8.71 8.11
N ILE A 99 2.39 8.46 7.72
CA ILE A 99 1.81 9.01 6.49
C ILE A 99 1.75 10.54 6.57
N VAL A 100 1.23 11.11 7.67
CA VAL A 100 1.19 12.57 7.89
C VAL A 100 2.59 13.18 7.91
N LYS A 101 3.57 12.47 8.48
CA LYS A 101 4.96 12.90 8.49
C LYS A 101 5.56 12.91 7.09
N PHE A 102 5.20 11.92 6.26
CA PHE A 102 5.64 11.81 4.87
C PHE A 102 5.03 12.89 3.98
N ASP A 103 3.73 13.18 4.14
CA ASP A 103 3.00 14.25 3.45
C ASP A 103 3.67 15.62 3.65
N ARG A 104 4.25 15.86 4.84
CA ARG A 104 4.95 17.10 5.18
C ARG A 104 6.38 17.22 4.62
N GLY A 105 6.88 16.21 3.91
CA GLY A 105 8.13 16.28 3.14
C GLY A 105 9.43 15.92 3.87
N GLU A 106 9.41 14.93 4.76
CA GLU A 106 10.61 14.39 5.45
C GLU A 106 11.11 13.04 4.90
#